data_AF-A0A3D6ET92-F1
#
_entry.id   AF-A0A3D6ET92-F1
#
_cell.length_a   1.000
_cell.length_b   1.000
_cell.length_c   1.000
_cell.angle_alpha   90.00
_cell.angle_beta   90.00
_cell.angle_gamma   90.00
#
_symmetry.space_group_name_H-M   'P 1'
#
loop_
_entity.id
_entity.type
_entity.pdbx_description
1 polymer ?
#
loop_
_entity_poly.entity_id
_entity_poly.type
_entity_poly.pdbx_seq_one_letter_code
_entity_poly.pdbx_strand_id
1 'polypeptide(L)'
;MKTIFKNSLLGFALISLTFLSSCLDDKFDLSDQDSQNIENEAVTDGYFEDAEDMSALVVAVEPETEGGRIASFGKVNGNKPTDLRFTGECVTVTLEMAEDSQPGNPHGYIRINFGDGCTDIKGNIRKGIIVVEFKGRRFFPGSEIITTFDGYHINGVRIEGTRTVTNITGSTTSAPKFEIVLEDGRAN
;
A
#
# COMPACT_ATOMS: atom_id res chain seq x y z
N MET A 1 62.65 -13.51 -39.69
CA MET A 1 61.19 -13.81 -39.70
C MET A 1 60.83 -14.90 -38.68
N LYS A 2 61.27 -14.76 -37.40
CA LYS A 2 61.05 -15.81 -36.36
C LYS A 2 60.80 -15.27 -34.94
N THR A 3 60.72 -13.95 -34.76
CA THR A 3 60.61 -13.30 -33.44
C THR A 3 59.26 -12.60 -33.19
N ILE A 4 58.41 -12.46 -34.20
CA ILE A 4 57.12 -11.75 -34.08
C ILE A 4 56.01 -12.67 -33.51
N PHE A 5 56.08 -13.98 -33.75
CA PHE A 5 55.04 -14.93 -33.31
C PHE A 5 55.11 -15.36 -31.83
N LYS A 6 56.26 -15.20 -31.16
CA LYS A 6 56.41 -15.60 -29.74
C LYS A 6 55.96 -14.53 -28.74
N ASN A 7 55.99 -13.25 -29.12
CA ASN A 7 55.55 -12.16 -28.24
C ASN A 7 54.03 -11.89 -28.32
N SER A 8 53.35 -12.38 -29.36
CA SER A 8 51.89 -12.26 -29.51
C SER A 8 51.11 -13.24 -28.63
N LEU A 9 51.68 -14.43 -28.37
CA LEU A 9 51.05 -15.46 -27.54
C LEU A 9 51.01 -15.12 -26.03
N LEU A 10 52.00 -14.36 -25.55
CA LEU A 10 52.08 -13.90 -24.15
C LEU A 10 51.13 -12.72 -23.87
N GLY A 11 50.85 -11.87 -24.86
CA GLY A 11 49.87 -10.78 -24.72
C GLY A 11 48.42 -11.29 -24.69
N PHE A 12 48.10 -12.32 -25.49
CA PHE A 12 46.76 -12.91 -25.53
C PHE A 12 46.42 -13.71 -24.26
N ALA A 13 47.42 -14.37 -23.64
CA ALA A 13 47.24 -15.09 -22.38
C ALA A 13 46.99 -14.17 -21.18
N LEU A 14 47.60 -12.97 -21.16
CA LEU A 14 47.41 -12.00 -20.07
C LEU A 14 46.05 -11.29 -20.16
N ILE A 15 45.57 -11.00 -21.38
CA ILE A 15 44.25 -10.39 -21.63
C ILE A 15 43.13 -11.41 -21.33
N SER A 16 43.32 -12.69 -21.64
CA SER A 16 42.35 -13.75 -21.32
C SER A 16 42.23 -14.04 -19.82
N LEU A 17 43.25 -13.72 -19.02
CA LEU A 17 43.24 -13.90 -17.56
C LEU A 17 42.52 -12.75 -16.85
N THR A 18 42.53 -11.54 -17.44
CA THR A 18 41.76 -10.39 -16.92
C THR A 18 40.26 -10.51 -17.14
N PHE A 19 39.79 -11.28 -18.13
CA PHE A 19 38.37 -11.56 -18.34
C PHE A 19 37.79 -12.61 -17.37
N LEU A 20 38.63 -13.41 -16.69
CA LEU A 20 38.19 -14.40 -15.70
C LEU A 20 38.12 -13.84 -14.28
N SER A 21 38.77 -12.70 -14.01
CA SER A 21 38.67 -12.00 -12.72
C SER A 21 37.40 -11.15 -12.58
N SER A 22 36.61 -11.00 -13.64
CA SER A 22 35.30 -10.32 -13.60
C SER A 22 34.17 -11.25 -13.10
N CYS A 23 34.48 -12.52 -12.82
CA CYS A 23 33.57 -13.51 -12.23
C CYS A 23 34.13 -14.05 -10.90
N LEU A 24 34.76 -13.19 -10.10
CA LEU A 24 34.60 -13.35 -8.66
C LEU A 24 33.19 -12.85 -8.36
N ASP A 25 32.23 -13.76 -8.52
CA ASP A 25 30.86 -13.54 -8.10
C ASP A 25 30.90 -13.23 -6.60
N ASP A 26 30.78 -11.95 -6.25
CA ASP A 26 30.26 -11.56 -4.95
C ASP A 26 28.82 -12.09 -4.91
N LYS A 27 28.70 -13.38 -4.59
CA LYS A 27 27.42 -14.01 -4.33
C LYS A 27 26.82 -13.22 -3.18
N PHE A 28 25.78 -12.47 -3.48
CA PHE A 28 24.92 -11.87 -2.47
C PHE A 28 24.22 -13.04 -1.76
N ASP A 29 24.90 -13.59 -0.77
CA ASP A 29 24.42 -14.69 0.06
C ASP A 29 23.63 -14.05 1.19
N LEU A 30 22.30 -13.99 1.01
CA LEU A 30 21.40 -13.58 2.08
C LEU A 30 21.60 -14.54 3.24
N SER A 31 21.89 -14.02 4.43
CA SER A 31 21.88 -14.88 5.61
C SER A 31 20.45 -15.41 5.86
N ASP A 32 20.32 -16.50 6.60
CA ASP A 32 19.01 -16.99 7.05
C ASP A 32 18.24 -15.89 7.80
N GLN A 33 18.96 -15.02 8.52
CA GLN A 33 18.40 -13.88 9.23
C GLN A 33 17.88 -12.80 8.27
N ASP A 34 18.61 -12.50 7.19
CA ASP A 34 18.16 -11.54 6.19
C ASP A 34 16.90 -12.03 5.48
N SER A 35 16.85 -13.33 5.16
CA SER A 35 15.68 -13.96 4.55
C SER A 35 14.45 -13.86 5.46
N GLN A 36 14.61 -14.17 6.77
CA GLN A 36 13.53 -14.04 7.75
C GLN A 36 13.06 -12.59 7.93
N ASN A 37 13.99 -11.62 7.94
CA ASN A 37 13.63 -10.21 8.05
C ASN A 37 12.81 -9.74 6.84
N ILE A 38 13.24 -10.10 5.62
CA ILE A 38 12.52 -9.78 4.38
C ILE A 38 11.11 -10.40 4.40
N GLU A 39 10.98 -11.66 4.82
CA GLU A 39 9.68 -12.32 4.94
C GLU A 39 8.77 -11.60 5.93
N ASN A 40 9.28 -11.23 7.11
CA ASN A 40 8.51 -10.51 8.12
C ASN A 40 8.10 -9.11 7.67
N GLU A 41 8.98 -8.39 6.97
CA GLU A 41 8.68 -7.09 6.37
C GLU A 41 7.57 -7.22 5.33
N ALA A 42 7.68 -8.18 4.40
CA ALA A 42 6.67 -8.41 3.37
C ALA A 42 5.29 -8.79 3.94
N VAL A 43 5.26 -9.60 5.00
CA VAL A 43 4.01 -9.94 5.71
C VAL A 43 3.43 -8.71 6.38
N THR A 44 4.26 -7.90 7.04
CA THR A 44 3.83 -6.66 7.71
C THR A 44 3.25 -5.67 6.72
N ASP A 45 3.93 -5.43 5.60
CA ASP A 45 3.45 -4.60 4.50
C ASP A 45 2.11 -5.11 3.96
N GLY A 46 1.98 -6.42 3.79
CA GLY A 46 0.73 -7.04 3.34
C GLY A 46 -0.48 -6.69 4.21
N TYR A 47 -0.30 -6.55 5.53
CA TYR A 47 -1.39 -6.12 6.42
C TYR A 47 -1.77 -4.65 6.24
N PHE A 48 -0.78 -3.76 6.09
CA PHE A 48 -1.03 -2.34 5.87
C PHE A 48 -1.62 -2.08 4.49
N GLU A 49 -1.15 -2.77 3.46
CA GLU A 49 -1.70 -2.69 2.10
C GLU A 49 -3.15 -3.19 2.04
N ASP A 50 -3.48 -4.27 2.76
CA ASP A 50 -4.87 -4.75 2.83
C ASP A 50 -5.80 -3.74 3.52
N ALA A 51 -5.35 -3.09 4.60
CA ALA A 51 -6.10 -2.02 5.26
C ALA A 51 -6.22 -0.77 4.38
N GLU A 52 -5.15 -0.40 3.66
CA GLU A 52 -5.16 0.72 2.72
C GLU A 52 -6.12 0.47 1.56
N ASP A 53 -6.11 -0.72 0.97
CA ASP A 53 -6.97 -1.05 -0.15
C ASP A 53 -8.46 -0.98 0.27
N MET A 54 -8.81 -1.49 1.46
CA MET A 54 -10.14 -1.27 2.04
C MET A 54 -10.45 0.22 2.27
N SER A 55 -9.48 0.99 2.77
CA SER A 55 -9.63 2.43 3.00
C SER A 55 -9.85 3.19 1.68
N ALA A 56 -9.11 2.80 0.65
CA ALA A 56 -9.25 3.34 -0.70
C ALA A 56 -10.63 3.01 -1.26
N LEU A 57 -11.08 1.76 -1.17
CA LEU A 57 -12.40 1.34 -1.66
C LEU A 57 -13.56 2.12 -1.06
N VAL A 58 -13.54 2.39 0.26
CA VAL A 58 -14.62 3.15 0.91
C VAL A 58 -14.57 4.65 0.57
N VAL A 59 -13.39 5.19 0.24
CA VAL A 59 -13.21 6.58 -0.17
C VAL A 59 -13.36 6.78 -1.69
N ALA A 60 -13.17 5.74 -2.50
CA ALA A 60 -12.99 5.78 -3.97
C ALA A 60 -14.26 6.10 -4.76
N VAL A 61 -15.09 7.01 -4.24
CA VAL A 61 -16.33 7.38 -4.86
C VAL A 61 -16.55 8.86 -4.81
N GLU A 62 -16.20 9.47 -5.94
CA GLU A 62 -16.71 10.75 -6.32
C GLU A 62 -17.17 10.60 -7.78
N PRO A 63 -18.35 11.11 -8.16
CA PRO A 63 -18.60 11.33 -9.57
C PRO A 63 -17.55 12.34 -10.05
N GLU A 64 -16.93 12.03 -11.19
CA GLU A 64 -16.10 12.95 -11.98
C GLU A 64 -14.62 13.03 -11.57
N THR A 65 -13.86 12.04 -12.04
CA THR A 65 -12.58 12.36 -12.68
C THR A 65 -12.88 12.44 -14.18
N GLU A 66 -12.52 13.54 -14.85
CA GLU A 66 -12.72 13.69 -16.29
C GLU A 66 -11.99 12.54 -17.03
N GLY A 67 -12.75 11.61 -17.61
CA GLY A 67 -12.21 10.39 -18.26
C GLY A 67 -11.95 9.18 -17.35
N GLY A 68 -12.31 9.25 -16.06
CA GLY A 68 -12.14 8.15 -15.10
C GLY A 68 -13.30 7.13 -15.11
N ARG A 69 -13.05 5.92 -14.59
CA ARG A 69 -14.12 4.95 -14.30
C ARG A 69 -14.97 5.46 -13.14
N ILE A 70 -16.29 5.46 -13.30
CA ILE A 70 -17.23 5.69 -12.21
C ILE A 70 -17.24 4.44 -11.32
N ALA A 71 -16.87 4.59 -10.05
CA ALA A 71 -17.06 3.53 -9.06
C ALA A 71 -18.57 3.36 -8.78
N SER A 72 -19.03 2.11 -8.72
CA SER A 72 -20.45 1.76 -8.74
C SER A 72 -21.24 2.14 -7.46
N PHE A 73 -20.60 2.65 -6.41
CA PHE A 73 -21.22 2.96 -5.12
C PHE A 73 -20.55 4.19 -4.52
N GLY A 74 -21.31 5.25 -4.18
CA GLY A 74 -20.90 6.52 -3.51
C GLY A 74 -20.34 6.37 -2.10
N LYS A 75 -19.64 7.40 -1.58
CA LYS A 75 -19.50 7.63 -0.13
C LYS A 75 -20.90 7.82 0.45
N VAL A 76 -21.54 6.73 0.85
CA VAL A 76 -22.90 6.71 1.37
C VAL A 76 -22.90 5.95 2.68
N ASN A 77 -23.47 6.57 3.71
CA ASN A 77 -23.56 5.96 5.03
C ASN A 77 -24.31 4.62 4.95
N GLY A 78 -23.72 3.55 5.52
CA GLY A 78 -24.28 2.20 5.49
C GLY A 78 -23.97 1.39 4.22
N ASN A 79 -23.46 2.03 3.15
CA ASN A 79 -23.12 1.31 1.93
C ASN A 79 -21.74 0.66 2.04
N LYS A 80 -21.69 -0.63 1.70
CA LYS A 80 -20.45 -1.41 1.63
C LYS A 80 -19.93 -1.41 0.18
N PRO A 81 -18.62 -1.27 -0.05
CA PRO A 81 -18.04 -1.54 -1.36
C PRO A 81 -18.35 -2.98 -1.82
N THR A 82 -18.46 -3.19 -3.14
CA THR A 82 -18.50 -4.56 -3.69
C THR A 82 -17.11 -5.15 -3.65
N ASP A 83 -16.76 -5.71 -2.49
CA ASP A 83 -15.47 -6.34 -2.24
C ASP A 83 -15.64 -7.50 -1.24
N LEU A 84 -14.86 -8.56 -1.45
CA LEU A 84 -14.92 -9.82 -0.71
C LEU A 84 -14.70 -9.67 0.81
N ARG A 85 -14.01 -8.61 1.23
CA ARG A 85 -13.77 -8.30 2.66
C ARG A 85 -14.96 -7.66 3.34
N PHE A 86 -15.95 -7.18 2.57
CA PHE A 86 -17.14 -6.49 3.09
C PHE A 86 -18.42 -7.34 3.00
N THR A 87 -18.34 -8.60 2.58
CA THR A 87 -19.52 -9.45 2.35
C THR A 87 -20.19 -9.95 3.63
N GLY A 88 -19.49 -9.90 4.77
CA GLY A 88 -20.06 -10.31 6.06
C GLY A 88 -21.18 -9.37 6.51
N GLU A 89 -22.27 -9.91 7.02
CA GLU A 89 -23.34 -9.10 7.63
C GLU A 89 -22.85 -8.34 8.87
N CYS A 90 -21.85 -8.89 9.57
CA CYS A 90 -21.22 -8.31 10.76
C CYS A 90 -20.41 -7.03 10.49
N VAL A 91 -19.88 -6.83 9.28
CA VAL A 91 -19.14 -5.61 8.98
C VAL A 91 -20.13 -4.48 8.73
N THR A 92 -19.85 -3.30 9.27
CA THR A 92 -20.63 -2.09 9.01
C THR A 92 -19.71 -0.99 8.51
N VAL A 93 -20.21 -0.17 7.59
CA VAL A 93 -19.51 1.00 7.07
C VAL A 93 -20.34 2.21 7.40
N THR A 94 -19.81 3.12 8.22
CA THR A 94 -20.50 4.37 8.57
C THR A 94 -19.74 5.57 8.04
N LEU A 95 -20.47 6.60 7.61
CA LEU A 95 -19.94 7.87 7.14
C LEU A 95 -20.43 8.99 8.07
N GLU A 96 -19.49 9.76 8.57
CA GLU A 96 -19.73 10.95 9.37
C GLU A 96 -18.98 12.13 8.74
N MET A 97 -19.70 13.19 8.36
CA MET A 97 -19.08 14.40 7.81
C MET A 97 -18.59 15.28 8.95
N ALA A 98 -17.40 15.84 8.81
CA ALA A 98 -16.85 16.80 9.76
C ALA A 98 -17.57 18.16 9.64
N GLU A 99 -17.59 18.93 10.73
CA GLU A 99 -18.28 20.25 10.78
C GLU A 99 -17.70 21.27 9.79
N ASP A 100 -16.41 21.18 9.48
CA ASP A 100 -15.70 22.04 8.55
C ASP A 100 -15.84 21.60 7.08
N SER A 101 -16.51 20.49 6.79
CA SER A 101 -16.70 19.96 5.45
C SER A 101 -17.39 20.95 4.52
N GLN A 102 -16.81 21.17 3.33
CA GLN A 102 -17.36 22.07 2.30
C GLN A 102 -17.71 21.32 1.01
N PRO A 103 -18.73 21.76 0.22
CA PRO A 103 -19.11 21.10 -1.04
C PRO A 103 -17.98 20.91 -2.07
N GLY A 104 -16.97 21.79 -2.06
CA GLY A 104 -15.77 21.70 -2.93
C GLY A 104 -14.56 21.04 -2.27
N ASN A 105 -14.57 20.86 -0.96
CA ASN A 105 -13.49 20.26 -0.18
C ASN A 105 -14.11 19.45 0.97
N PRO A 106 -14.63 18.24 0.67
CA PRO A 106 -15.36 17.46 1.66
C PRO A 106 -14.39 16.93 2.73
N HIS A 107 -14.81 16.94 3.99
CA HIS A 107 -14.05 16.37 5.10
C HIS A 107 -14.94 15.44 5.91
N GLY A 108 -14.47 14.25 6.23
CA GLY A 108 -15.23 13.34 7.06
C GLY A 108 -14.48 12.07 7.40
N TYR A 109 -15.18 11.19 8.10
CA TYR A 109 -14.68 9.97 8.67
C TYR A 109 -15.55 8.80 8.18
N ILE A 110 -14.89 7.77 7.67
CA ILE A 110 -15.50 6.49 7.36
C ILE A 110 -15.00 5.46 8.36
N ARG A 111 -15.91 4.75 9.02
CA ARG A 111 -15.55 3.67 9.94
C ARG A 111 -15.96 2.33 9.34
N ILE A 112 -14.98 1.45 9.17
CA ILE A 112 -15.19 0.04 8.79
C ILE A 112 -15.12 -0.76 10.07
N ASN A 113 -16.28 -1.11 10.63
CA ASN A 113 -16.39 -1.76 11.93
C ASN A 113 -16.72 -3.25 11.76
N PHE A 114 -15.81 -4.12 12.21
CA PHE A 114 -15.93 -5.58 12.17
C PHE A 114 -16.45 -6.18 13.49
N GLY A 115 -16.78 -5.34 14.48
CA GLY A 115 -17.24 -5.76 15.80
C GLY A 115 -16.20 -6.62 16.53
N ASP A 116 -16.69 -7.61 17.29
CA ASP A 116 -15.84 -8.52 18.06
C ASP A 116 -15.18 -9.62 17.19
N GLY A 117 -15.55 -9.71 15.91
CA GLY A 117 -15.08 -10.73 14.99
C GLY A 117 -16.03 -10.91 13.81
N CYS A 118 -15.50 -10.75 12.61
CA CYS A 118 -16.23 -10.87 11.37
C CYS A 118 -15.40 -11.66 10.37
N THR A 119 -15.92 -12.81 9.95
CA THR A 119 -15.24 -13.69 8.99
C THR A 119 -15.59 -13.26 7.57
N ASP A 120 -14.57 -12.93 6.78
CA ASP A 120 -14.75 -12.64 5.35
C ASP A 120 -14.85 -13.93 4.52
N ILE A 121 -15.22 -13.81 3.24
CA ILE A 121 -15.39 -14.97 2.35
C ILE A 121 -14.08 -15.71 2.03
N LYS A 122 -12.92 -15.10 2.32
CA LYS A 122 -11.61 -15.74 2.22
C LYS A 122 -11.22 -16.48 3.50
N GLY A 123 -12.04 -16.40 4.55
CA GLY A 123 -11.82 -17.05 5.84
C GLY A 123 -11.01 -16.22 6.82
N ASN A 124 -10.68 -14.95 6.52
CA ASN A 124 -9.99 -14.10 7.48
C ASN A 124 -10.97 -13.64 8.56
N ILE A 125 -10.53 -13.65 9.81
CA ILE A 125 -11.28 -13.13 10.94
C ILE A 125 -10.77 -11.73 11.24
N ARG A 126 -11.62 -10.72 11.04
CA ARG A 126 -11.32 -9.31 11.31
C ARG A 126 -12.09 -8.84 12.53
N LYS A 127 -11.46 -8.04 13.39
CA LYS A 127 -12.04 -7.52 14.64
C LYS A 127 -11.70 -6.04 14.75
N GLY A 128 -12.53 -5.26 15.45
CA GLY A 128 -12.27 -3.84 15.70
C GLY A 128 -12.62 -2.96 14.50
N ILE A 129 -12.04 -1.78 14.45
CA ILE A 129 -12.44 -0.71 13.52
C ILE A 129 -11.24 -0.17 12.77
N ILE A 130 -11.37 -0.05 11.45
CA ILE A 130 -10.50 0.81 10.63
C ILE A 130 -11.20 2.16 10.48
N VAL A 131 -10.53 3.23 10.85
CA VAL A 131 -11.03 4.61 10.75
C VAL A 131 -10.30 5.30 9.61
N VAL A 132 -11.05 5.83 8.66
CA VAL A 132 -10.55 6.51 7.47
C VAL A 132 -11.04 7.94 7.47
N GLU A 133 -10.16 8.87 7.82
CA GLU A 133 -10.41 10.31 7.67
C GLU A 133 -10.03 10.72 6.25
N PHE A 134 -10.93 11.39 5.53
CA PHE A 134 -10.66 11.92 4.20
C PHE A 134 -10.78 13.44 4.22
N LYS A 135 -9.80 14.11 3.63
CA LYS A 135 -9.78 15.56 3.42
C LYS A 135 -9.69 15.85 1.93
N GLY A 136 -10.74 16.47 1.41
CA GLY A 136 -10.87 16.70 -0.02
C GLY A 136 -11.25 15.45 -0.81
N ARG A 137 -11.28 15.61 -2.14
CA ARG A 137 -11.54 14.52 -3.08
C ARG A 137 -10.21 13.82 -3.38
N ARG A 138 -10.15 12.49 -3.27
CA ARG A 138 -8.91 11.69 -3.35
C ARG A 138 -7.95 12.04 -4.50
N PHE A 139 -8.47 12.42 -5.67
CA PHE A 139 -7.66 12.73 -6.85
C PHE A 139 -7.41 14.22 -7.07
N PHE A 140 -7.83 15.07 -6.13
CA PHE A 140 -7.58 16.51 -6.19
C PHE A 140 -6.26 16.86 -5.47
N PRO A 141 -5.52 17.86 -5.97
CA PRO A 141 -4.31 18.36 -5.32
C PRO A 141 -4.51 18.64 -3.82
N GLY A 142 -3.59 18.14 -2.99
CA GLY A 142 -3.58 18.36 -1.54
C GLY A 142 -4.61 17.55 -0.76
N SER A 143 -5.35 16.63 -1.39
CA SER A 143 -6.25 15.75 -0.65
C SER A 143 -5.49 14.75 0.20
N GLU A 144 -6.03 14.39 1.36
CA GLU A 144 -5.44 13.43 2.29
C GLU A 144 -6.42 12.30 2.60
N ILE A 145 -5.89 11.10 2.77
CA ILE A 145 -6.61 9.95 3.33
C ILE A 145 -5.74 9.41 4.45
N ILE A 146 -6.27 9.49 5.67
CA ILE A 146 -5.58 9.14 6.90
C ILE A 146 -6.30 7.91 7.47
N THR A 147 -5.59 6.79 7.51
CA THR A 147 -6.08 5.53 8.05
C THR A 147 -5.48 5.28 9.43
N THR A 148 -6.35 5.05 10.40
CA THR A 148 -6.01 4.68 11.78
C THR A 148 -6.81 3.45 12.22
N PHE A 149 -6.42 2.88 13.36
CA PHE A 149 -6.95 1.60 13.82
C PHE A 149 -7.43 1.71 15.27
N ASP A 150 -8.68 1.32 15.53
CA ASP A 150 -9.23 1.19 16.88
C ASP A 150 -9.47 -0.29 17.19
N GLY A 151 -8.53 -0.87 17.94
CA GLY A 151 -8.57 -2.28 18.33
C GLY A 151 -8.57 -3.25 17.13
N TYR A 152 -8.09 -2.83 15.97
CA TYR A 152 -8.18 -3.61 14.73
C TYR A 152 -7.26 -4.84 14.77
N HIS A 153 -7.80 -6.01 14.43
CA HIS A 153 -7.03 -7.24 14.27
C HIS A 153 -7.48 -7.97 13.00
N ILE A 154 -6.53 -8.66 12.35
CA ILE A 154 -6.78 -9.63 11.28
C ILE A 154 -6.10 -10.95 11.64
N ASN A 155 -6.87 -12.04 11.71
CA ASN A 155 -6.37 -13.37 12.06
C ASN A 155 -5.55 -13.41 13.37
N GLY A 156 -5.91 -12.56 14.34
CA GLY A 156 -5.23 -12.43 15.61
C GLY A 156 -4.07 -11.42 15.63
N VAL A 157 -3.59 -10.98 14.46
CA VAL A 157 -2.55 -9.95 14.34
C VAL A 157 -3.18 -8.58 14.52
N ARG A 158 -2.72 -7.82 15.52
CA ARG A 158 -3.12 -6.44 15.78
C ARG A 158 -2.37 -5.52 14.84
N ILE A 159 -3.10 -4.58 14.24
CA ILE A 159 -2.51 -3.51 13.43
C ILE A 159 -2.64 -2.20 14.18
N GLU A 160 -1.53 -1.47 14.30
CA GLU A 160 -1.43 -0.17 14.96
C GLU A 160 -0.66 0.81 14.07
N GLY A 161 -0.83 2.11 14.32
CA GLY A 161 -0.17 3.20 13.62
C GLY A 161 -1.13 4.10 12.84
N THR A 162 -0.56 5.11 12.18
CA THR A 162 -1.27 6.07 11.34
C THR A 162 -0.66 6.05 9.96
N ARG A 163 -1.47 5.78 8.93
CA ARG A 163 -1.03 5.83 7.54
C ARG A 163 -1.71 6.99 6.83
N THR A 164 -0.92 7.91 6.29
CA THR A 164 -1.39 9.10 5.59
C THR A 164 -1.01 9.01 4.12
N VAL A 165 -2.00 9.14 3.23
CA VAL A 165 -1.84 9.18 1.78
C VAL A 165 -2.22 10.57 1.29
N THR A 166 -1.25 11.33 0.79
CA THR A 166 -1.43 12.72 0.35
C THR A 166 -1.24 12.85 -1.15
N ASN A 167 -2.20 13.46 -1.84
CA ASN A 167 -2.05 13.76 -3.26
C ASN A 167 -1.18 15.00 -3.46
N ILE A 168 0.08 14.79 -3.80
CA ILE A 168 1.08 15.85 -4.01
C ILE A 168 1.11 16.38 -5.45
N THR A 169 0.15 15.97 -6.29
CA THR A 169 0.04 16.46 -7.67
C THR A 169 -0.47 17.89 -7.68
N GLY A 170 0.16 18.78 -8.43
CA GLY A 170 -0.30 20.18 -8.56
C GLY A 170 -1.48 20.39 -9.51
N SER A 171 -2.04 19.34 -10.12
CA SER A 171 -3.09 19.44 -11.14
C SER A 171 -3.96 18.19 -11.21
N THR A 172 -5.19 18.32 -11.68
CA THR A 172 -6.11 17.20 -11.97
C THR A 172 -5.95 16.62 -13.38
N THR A 173 -5.12 17.23 -14.24
CA THR A 173 -4.87 16.79 -15.63
C THR A 173 -3.65 15.88 -15.76
N SER A 174 -2.76 15.91 -14.77
CA SER A 174 -1.59 15.03 -14.71
C SER A 174 -1.95 13.72 -14.01
N ALA A 175 -1.18 12.66 -14.29
CA ALA A 175 -1.27 11.44 -13.50
C ALA A 175 -1.03 11.75 -12.01
N PRO A 176 -1.87 11.23 -11.10
CA PRO A 176 -1.74 11.53 -9.68
C PRO A 176 -0.46 10.92 -9.10
N LYS A 177 0.18 11.67 -8.22
CA LYS A 177 1.31 11.27 -7.38
C LYS A 177 0.85 11.32 -5.94
N PHE A 178 1.09 10.24 -5.21
CA PHE A 178 0.76 10.13 -3.81
C PHE A 178 2.03 10.01 -2.98
N GLU A 179 2.13 10.82 -1.94
CA GLU A 179 3.06 10.62 -0.84
C GLU A 179 2.38 9.75 0.21
N ILE A 180 3.10 8.75 0.72
CA ILE A 180 2.59 7.82 1.73
C ILE A 180 3.53 7.87 2.91
N VAL A 181 2.98 8.13 4.10
CA VAL A 181 3.71 8.13 5.36
C VAL A 181 3.02 7.16 6.32
N LEU A 182 3.81 6.27 6.93
CA LEU A 182 3.36 5.38 8.00
C LEU A 182 4.10 5.76 9.28
N GLU A 183 3.36 6.20 10.29
CA GLU A 183 3.86 6.59 11.60
C GLU A 183 3.48 5.53 12.64
N ASP A 184 4.46 5.10 13.45
CA ASP A 184 4.29 4.11 14.52
C ASP A 184 3.59 2.80 14.08
N GLY A 185 3.79 2.41 12.82
CA GLY A 185 3.22 1.21 12.23
C GLY A 185 3.71 -0.07 12.91
N ARG A 186 2.78 -0.88 13.44
CA ARG A 186 3.09 -2.19 14.07
C ARG A 186 2.08 -3.25 13.67
N ALA A 187 2.57 -4.47 13.40
CA ALA A 187 1.78 -5.68 13.25
C ALA A 187 2.29 -6.72 14.27
N ASN A 188 1.47 -7.13 15.25
CA ASN A 188 1.88 -8.02 16.34
C ASN A 188 0.80 -8.98 16.85
#